data_AF-A0A3L7W6K4-F1
#
_entry.id   AF-A0A3L7W6K4-F1
#
_cell.length_a   1.000
_cell.length_b   1.000
_cell.length_c   1.000
_cell.angle_alpha   90.00
_cell.angle_beta   90.00
_cell.angle_gamma   90.00
#
_symmetry.space_group_name_H-M   'P 1'
#
loop_
_entity.id
_entity.type
_entity.pdbx_description
1 polymer ?
#
loop_
_entity_poly.entity_id
_entity_poly.type
_entity_poly.pdbx_seq_one_letter_code
_entity_poly.pdbx_strand_id
1 'polypeptide(L)'
;MAMQPIVPVQAAVTAHWRTGAPQAISFAGVTRKVTRVLALRREQGTFSAATGPRTLWELETEDAALVLSFAKRTRTWRIEAFDDAWATLPFASTVEVPGGVLSHA
;
A
#
# COMPACT_ATOMS: atom_id res chain seq x y z
N MET A 1 16.05 0.81 -3.78
CA MET A 1 14.96 1.74 -4.12
C MET A 1 14.56 2.44 -2.85
N ALA A 2 14.28 3.75 -2.90
CA ALA A 2 13.76 4.47 -1.74
C ALA A 2 12.23 4.38 -1.76
N MET A 3 11.63 4.04 -0.62
CA MET A 3 10.18 4.02 -0.45
C MET A 3 9.74 5.35 0.18
N GLN A 4 8.88 6.09 -0.51
CA GLN A 4 8.30 7.33 -0.04
C GLN A 4 7.02 7.05 0.76
N PRO A 5 6.98 7.38 2.07
CA PRO A 5 5.78 7.24 2.87
C PRO A 5 4.74 8.27 2.46
N ILE A 6 3.46 7.89 2.56
CA ILE A 6 2.32 8.76 2.25
C ILE A 6 1.34 8.84 3.42
N VAL A 7 0.38 9.76 3.33
CA VAL A 7 -0.83 9.66 4.16
C VAL A 7 -1.55 8.37 3.77
N PRO A 8 -1.81 7.43 4.70
CA PRO A 8 -2.35 6.12 4.31
C PRO A 8 -3.69 6.22 3.59
N VAL A 9 -3.76 5.70 2.36
CA VAL A 9 -4.98 5.76 1.54
C VAL A 9 -5.63 4.39 1.43
N GLN A 10 -6.94 4.33 1.56
CA GLN A 10 -7.68 3.08 1.43
C GLN A 10 -7.62 2.53 -0.01
N ALA A 11 -7.38 1.23 -0.13
CA ALA A 11 -7.35 0.52 -1.41
C ALA A 11 -8.21 -0.75 -1.35
N ALA A 12 -8.72 -1.17 -2.49
CA ALA A 12 -9.31 -2.48 -2.64
C ALA A 12 -8.21 -3.48 -3.01
N VAL A 13 -8.17 -4.63 -2.34
CA VAL A 13 -7.14 -5.64 -2.55
C VAL A 13 -7.79 -6.98 -2.77
N THR A 14 -7.44 -7.62 -3.89
CA THR A 14 -7.72 -9.05 -4.10
C THR A 14 -6.60 -9.84 -3.44
N ALA A 15 -6.95 -10.69 -2.49
CA ALA A 15 -5.98 -11.50 -1.76
C ALA A 15 -6.23 -12.99 -1.98
N HIS A 16 -5.15 -13.77 -1.95
CA HIS A 16 -5.21 -15.21 -2.06
C HIS A 16 -6.00 -15.81 -0.90
N TRP A 17 -7.02 -16.59 -1.19
CA TRP A 17 -7.99 -17.10 -0.20
C TRP A 17 -7.36 -17.85 0.98
N ARG A 18 -6.31 -18.64 0.73
CA ARG A 18 -5.63 -19.44 1.78
C ARG A 18 -4.56 -18.67 2.57
N THR A 19 -3.69 -17.93 1.89
CA THR A 19 -2.53 -17.30 2.51
C THR A 19 -2.78 -15.85 2.93
N GLY A 20 -3.82 -15.22 2.40
CA GLY A 20 -4.08 -13.79 2.55
C GLY A 20 -3.08 -12.90 1.80
N ALA A 21 -2.22 -13.47 0.96
CA ALA A 21 -1.23 -12.71 0.20
C ALA A 21 -1.92 -11.85 -0.85
N PRO A 22 -1.57 -10.55 -0.98
CA PRO A 22 -2.08 -9.69 -2.06
C PRO A 22 -1.79 -10.28 -3.45
N GLN A 23 -2.77 -10.23 -4.34
CA GLN A 23 -2.68 -10.67 -5.73
C GLN A 23 -2.95 -9.55 -6.73
N ALA A 24 -3.81 -8.59 -6.36
CA ALA A 24 -4.05 -7.38 -7.13
C ALA A 24 -4.50 -6.24 -6.22
N ILE A 25 -4.22 -5.01 -6.63
CA ILE A 25 -4.54 -3.79 -5.88
C ILE A 25 -5.30 -2.87 -6.82
N SER A 26 -6.44 -2.37 -6.36
CA SER A 26 -7.28 -1.41 -7.07
C SER A 26 -7.37 -0.11 -6.29
N PHE A 27 -6.97 0.98 -6.95
CA PHE A 27 -6.96 2.33 -6.39
C PHE A 27 -7.19 3.36 -7.50
N ALA A 28 -7.97 4.41 -7.20
CA ALA A 28 -8.32 5.50 -8.13
C ALA A 28 -8.73 5.02 -9.54
N GLY A 29 -9.55 3.97 -9.62
CA GLY A 29 -10.07 3.44 -10.89
C GLY A 29 -9.10 2.55 -11.67
N VAL A 30 -7.90 2.30 -11.14
CA VAL A 30 -6.87 1.50 -11.80
C VAL A 30 -6.56 0.25 -10.97
N THR A 31 -6.39 -0.89 -11.64
CA THR A 31 -5.98 -2.15 -11.03
C THR A 31 -4.58 -2.51 -11.47
N ARG A 32 -3.77 -2.99 -10.52
CA ARG A 32 -2.41 -3.48 -10.74
C ARG A 32 -2.24 -4.86 -10.17
N LYS A 33 -1.67 -5.76 -10.97
CA LYS A 33 -1.35 -7.11 -10.53
C LYS A 33 -0.13 -7.07 -9.63
N VAL A 34 -0.18 -7.83 -8.54
CA VAL A 34 0.98 -8.09 -7.70
C VAL A 34 1.83 -9.14 -8.40
N THR A 35 3.08 -8.80 -8.70
CA THR A 35 4.05 -9.68 -9.37
C THR A 35 4.88 -10.43 -8.34
N ARG A 36 5.16 -9.80 -7.19
CA ARG A 36 5.97 -10.40 -6.12
C ARG A 36 5.63 -9.84 -4.75
N VAL A 37 5.72 -10.68 -3.72
CA VAL A 37 5.80 -10.23 -2.32
C VAL A 37 7.27 -10.17 -1.93
N LEU A 38 7.74 -8.98 -1.56
CA LEU A 38 9.13 -8.73 -1.15
C LEU A 38 9.34 -8.99 0.33
N ALA A 39 8.43 -8.51 1.17
CA ALA A 39 8.50 -8.69 2.61
C ALA A 39 7.12 -8.75 3.25
N LEU A 40 7.04 -9.48 4.36
CA LEU A 40 5.87 -9.57 5.22
C LEU A 40 6.28 -9.24 6.66
N ARG A 41 5.71 -8.19 7.22
CA ARG A 41 5.95 -7.76 8.61
C ARG A 41 4.65 -7.74 9.39
N ARG A 42 4.64 -8.42 10.53
CA ARG A 42 3.50 -8.46 11.44
C ARG A 42 3.81 -7.56 12.62
N GLU A 43 3.11 -6.43 12.71
CA GLU A 43 3.28 -5.54 13.85
C GLU A 43 2.40 -6.04 14.99
N GLN A 44 3.05 -6.60 16.01
CA GLN A 44 2.42 -7.00 17.26
C GLN A 44 2.68 -5.93 18.32
N GLY A 45 1.63 -5.21 18.72
CA GLY A 45 1.49 -4.65 20.07
C GLY A 45 2.06 -3.27 20.40
N THR A 46 3.12 -2.75 19.76
CA THR A 46 3.78 -1.51 20.25
C THR A 46 3.15 -0.19 19.74
N PHE A 47 2.09 -0.25 18.94
CA PHE A 47 1.38 0.94 18.45
C PHE A 47 0.09 1.21 19.22
N SER A 48 -0.24 2.50 19.39
CA SER A 48 -1.45 3.00 20.07
C SER A 48 -2.69 2.14 19.79
N ALA A 49 -3.52 1.94 20.82
CA ALA A 49 -4.78 1.19 20.73
C ALA A 49 -5.70 1.66 19.60
N ALA A 50 -5.55 2.92 19.16
CA ALA A 50 -6.27 3.51 18.03
C ALA A 50 -5.93 2.84 16.68
N THR A 51 -4.69 2.40 16.47
CA THR A 51 -4.23 1.81 15.19
C THR A 51 -4.30 0.28 15.20
N GLY A 52 -4.03 -0.33 16.36
CA GLY A 52 -4.10 -1.78 16.55
C GLY A 52 -3.08 -2.58 15.73
N PRO A 53 -3.10 -3.92 15.84
CA PRO A 53 -2.17 -4.78 15.11
C PRO A 53 -2.47 -4.75 13.61
N ARG A 54 -1.43 -4.47 12.80
CA ARG A 54 -1.50 -4.49 11.34
C ARG A 54 -0.46 -5.40 10.73
N THR A 55 -0.75 -5.87 9.52
CA THR A 55 0.19 -6.65 8.71
C THR A 55 0.66 -5.78 7.57
N LEU A 56 1.96 -5.53 7.48
CA LEU A 56 2.59 -4.79 6.40
C LEU A 56 3.11 -5.77 5.34
N TRP A 57 2.83 -5.45 4.09
CA TRP A 57 3.28 -6.19 2.92
C TRP A 57 4.05 -5.23 2.04
N GLU A 58 5.32 -5.52 1.82
CA GLU A 58 6.10 -4.87 0.76
C GLU A 58 6.01 -5.75 -0.48
N LEU A 59 5.70 -5.16 -1.62
CA LEU A 59 5.35 -5.91 -2.81
C LEU A 59 5.73 -5.15 -4.08
N GLU A 60 5.95 -5.92 -5.14
CA GLU A 60 6.11 -5.43 -6.50
C GLU A 60 4.79 -5.62 -7.24
N THR A 61 4.46 -4.63 -8.05
CA THR A 61 3.40 -4.69 -9.05
C THR A 61 4.01 -4.69 -10.46
N GLU A 62 3.16 -4.62 -11.47
CA GLU A 62 3.62 -4.53 -12.87
C GLU A 62 4.42 -3.25 -13.15
N ASP A 63 4.15 -2.15 -12.43
CA ASP A 63 4.75 -0.84 -12.73
C ASP A 63 5.58 -0.24 -11.59
N ALA A 64 5.39 -0.68 -10.34
CA ALA A 64 5.97 -0.05 -9.15
C ALA A 64 6.04 -0.99 -7.95
N ALA A 65 6.89 -0.68 -6.97
CA ALA A 65 6.88 -1.30 -5.66
C ALA A 65 6.12 -0.44 -4.63
N LEU A 66 5.43 -1.09 -3.68
CA LEU A 66 4.63 -0.40 -2.67
C LEU A 66 4.53 -1.18 -1.35
N VAL A 67 4.11 -0.47 -0.31
CA VAL A 67 3.81 -1.01 1.01
C VAL A 67 2.31 -0.94 1.27
N LEU A 68 1.69 -2.09 1.50
CA LEU A 68 0.31 -2.19 1.99
C LEU A 68 0.28 -2.45 3.48
N SER A 69 -0.71 -1.88 4.17
CA SER A 69 -1.14 -2.36 5.47
C SER A 69 -2.49 -3.06 5.39
N PHE A 70 -2.64 -4.12 6.17
CA PHE A 70 -3.92 -4.76 6.46
C PHE A 70 -4.23 -4.64 7.95
N ALA A 71 -5.30 -3.91 8.27
CA ALA A 71 -5.85 -3.79 9.62
C ALA A 71 -6.82 -4.94 9.90
N LYS A 72 -6.43 -5.90 10.74
CA LYS A 72 -7.22 -7.12 10.98
C LYS A 72 -8.60 -6.84 11.57
N ARG A 73 -8.71 -5.84 12.46
CA ARG A 73 -9.96 -5.52 13.17
C ARG A 73 -11.03 -4.97 12.23
N THR A 74 -10.67 -4.01 11.39
CA THR A 74 -11.57 -3.35 10.45
C THR A 74 -11.64 -4.03 9.08
N ARG A 75 -10.75 -5.01 8.85
CA ARG A 75 -10.55 -5.70 7.56
C ARG A 75 -10.26 -4.73 6.41
N THR A 76 -9.56 -3.64 6.73
CA THR A 76 -9.25 -2.56 5.77
C THR A 76 -7.84 -2.70 5.24
N TRP A 77 -7.68 -2.46 3.94
CA TRP A 77 -6.39 -2.34 3.28
C TRP A 77 -6.05 -0.87 3.03
N ARG A 78 -4.79 -0.51 3.21
CA ARG A 78 -4.28 0.82 2.89
C ARG A 78 -2.93 0.75 2.19
N ILE A 79 -2.65 1.71 1.32
CA ILE A 79 -1.32 1.98 0.78
C ILE A 79 -0.64 2.93 1.76
N GLU A 80 0.58 2.59 2.20
CA GLU A 80 1.35 3.33 3.21
C GLU A 80 2.58 4.01 2.60
N ALA A 81 3.15 3.42 1.56
CA ALA A 81 4.32 3.94 0.86
C ALA A 81 4.42 3.35 -0.56
N PHE A 82 5.22 3.98 -1.41
CA PHE A 82 5.55 3.52 -2.76
C PHE A 82 6.95 3.97 -3.18
N ASP A 83 7.51 3.38 -4.23
CA ASP A 83 8.78 3.82 -4.82
C ASP A 83 8.60 4.99 -5.82
N ASP A 84 9.71 5.54 -6.31
CA ASP A 84 9.69 6.68 -7.23
C ASP A 84 8.98 6.36 -8.57
N ALA A 85 8.89 5.09 -8.99
CA ALA A 85 8.21 4.70 -10.22
C ALA A 85 6.70 4.95 -10.12
N TRP A 86 6.12 4.88 -8.92
CA TRP A 86 4.72 5.19 -8.66
C TRP A 86 4.33 6.61 -9.08
N ALA A 87 5.21 7.60 -8.94
CA ALA A 87 4.92 9.00 -9.29
C ALA A 87 4.56 9.19 -10.77
N THR A 88 4.92 8.24 -11.63
CA THR A 88 4.58 8.27 -13.06
C THR A 88 3.20 7.70 -13.37
N LEU A 89 2.50 7.14 -12.38
CA LEU A 89 1.22 6.49 -12.57
C LEU A 89 0.07 7.50 -12.50
N PRO A 90 -0.96 7.35 -13.35
CA PRO A 90 -2.03 8.34 -13.49
C PRO A 90 -2.80 8.60 -12.18
N PHE A 91 -2.81 7.64 -11.26
CA PHE A 91 -3.45 7.77 -9.96
C PHE A 91 -2.59 8.39 -8.86
N ALA A 92 -1.27 8.56 -9.08
CA ALA A 92 -0.37 9.12 -8.07
C ALA A 92 -0.71 10.58 -7.73
N SER A 93 -1.28 11.30 -8.69
CA SER A 93 -1.82 12.65 -8.54
C SER A 93 -2.92 12.79 -7.47
N THR A 94 -3.57 11.68 -7.07
CA THR A 94 -4.68 11.67 -6.10
C THR A 94 -4.19 11.44 -4.66
N VAL A 95 -2.89 11.25 -4.44
CA VAL A 95 -2.33 10.89 -3.13
C VAL A 95 -1.58 12.06 -2.51
N GLU A 96 -1.95 12.41 -1.27
CA GLU A 96 -1.21 13.39 -0.47
C GLU A 96 0.06 12.75 0.13
N VAL A 97 1.19 13.39 -0.11
CA VAL A 97 2.47 13.06 0.51
C VAL A 97 2.67 13.99 1.71
N PRO A 98 3.18 13.52 2.86
CA PRO A 98 3.60 14.38 3.95
C PRO A 98 4.60 15.44 3.46
N GLY A 99 4.13 16.68 3.28
CA GLY A 99 4.91 17.78 2.67
C GLY A 99 4.22 18.50 1.50
N GLY A 100 3.09 18.00 1.00
CA GLY A 100 2.29 18.67 -0.04
C GLY A 100 1.79 17.72 -1.13
N VAL A 101 0.85 18.21 -1.94
CA VAL A 101 0.39 17.53 -3.16
C VAL A 101 1.57 17.46 -4.12
N LEU A 102 1.90 16.27 -4.64
CA LEU A 102 2.83 16.14 -5.76
C LEU A 102 2.22 16.87 -6.97
N SER A 103 2.60 18.13 -7.15
CA SER A 103 2.22 18.94 -8.29
C SER A 103 3.06 18.48 -9.48
N HIS A 104 2.44 17.80 -10.44
CA HIS A 104 3.05 17.56 -11.74
C HIS A 104 3.32 18.92 -12.42
N ALA A 105 4.57 19.13 -12.82
CA ALA A 105 4.95 20.08 -13.87
C ALA A 105 5.34 19.29 -15.12
#